data_AF-A0A5J4UDL1-F1
#
_entry.id   AF-A0A5J4UDL1-F1
#
_cell.length_a   1.000
_cell.length_b   1.000
_cell.length_c   1.000
_cell.angle_alpha   90.00
_cell.angle_beta   90.00
_cell.angle_gamma   90.00
#
_symmetry.space_group_name_H-M   'P 1'
#
loop_
_entity.id
_entity.type
_entity.pdbx_description
1 polymer ?
#
loop_
_entity_poly.entity_id
_entity_poly.type
_entity_poly.pdbx_seq_one_letter_code
_entity_poly.pdbx_strand_id
1 'polypeptide(L)'
;MAWRGDYMVKKEIMQQVFQQLNFFPNLDIFATRTSKQCRRYFSPLEDRRAEERDAFQPPWTGESVLIHPPIEQIPRAIAKAKRDGVVALFILPDWALTKYYQMFPTILTALNFGLASQVLHEGKKMNRLQLKLPPGDLLAVLINTLEENQFTENQLDETWRKRRAALDELSDCILEKEIKIETFIGNKADIEFVNALVQIFNKGGDKLKQRIRKLRMHGCATLSQFSEMKVIGKSPLINQFSKNHQLAIEQKAKYNTMWNIQFLFNYIEKRRFKSLQEMQAKAMSLLVAFSAAKMVELVRMTLSDVQIYDQDILLQTSTTKGDKLRLYTIKLTRKNNNCCPIAELQTWINERSKMKDKLQQLWWNFAKQKPATSDDCSHILLDITRKAGVPDFYTGSSIRHAMMTRLRAAGASQQVVNYFTRHALNSTVVDMYYNRPIARDLSKLLIEIDQ
;
A
#
# COMPACT_ATOMS: atom_id res chain seq x y z
N MET A 1 -20.96 -19.15 21.03
CA MET A 1 -21.48 -18.30 19.95
C MET A 1 -21.64 -19.12 18.69
N ALA A 2 -22.64 -18.82 17.86
CA ALA A 2 -22.84 -19.48 16.58
C ALA A 2 -21.84 -18.95 15.53
N TRP A 3 -20.56 -19.34 15.66
CA TRP A 3 -19.49 -18.89 14.77
C TRP A 3 -19.82 -19.16 13.29
N ARG A 4 -20.37 -20.33 12.98
CA ARG A 4 -20.68 -20.79 11.61
C ARG A 4 -21.95 -20.23 10.96
N GLY A 5 -22.53 -19.14 11.49
CA GLY A 5 -23.60 -18.38 10.81
C GLY A 5 -24.96 -19.08 10.63
N ASP A 6 -25.35 -19.99 11.53
CA ASP A 6 -26.69 -20.62 11.50
C ASP A 6 -27.76 -19.70 12.10
N TYR A 7 -27.89 -18.49 11.56
CA TYR A 7 -28.90 -17.49 11.90
C TYR A 7 -29.14 -16.58 10.69
N MET A 8 -30.29 -15.92 10.62
CA MET A 8 -30.63 -15.01 9.53
C MET A 8 -31.32 -13.76 10.04
N VAL A 9 -31.20 -12.64 9.32
CA VAL A 9 -32.01 -11.45 9.60
C VAL A 9 -33.46 -11.69 9.16
N LYS A 10 -34.41 -11.23 9.96
CA LYS A 10 -35.85 -11.19 9.62
C LYS A 10 -36.07 -10.52 8.27
N LYS A 11 -36.90 -11.11 7.41
CA LYS A 11 -37.12 -10.61 6.04
C LYS A 11 -37.75 -9.22 6.03
N GLU A 12 -38.67 -8.97 6.95
CA GLU A 12 -39.37 -7.70 7.10
C GLU A 12 -38.38 -6.58 7.45
N ILE A 13 -37.42 -6.89 8.33
CA ILE A 13 -36.35 -5.95 8.72
C ILE A 13 -35.39 -5.71 7.55
N MET A 14 -34.98 -6.77 6.84
CA MET A 14 -34.10 -6.61 5.68
C MET A 14 -34.74 -5.77 4.56
N GLN A 15 -36.05 -5.92 4.33
CA GLN A 15 -36.78 -5.08 3.39
C GLN A 15 -36.76 -3.60 3.79
N GLN A 16 -36.95 -3.30 5.08
CA GLN A 16 -36.83 -1.93 5.60
C GLN A 16 -35.41 -1.38 5.42
N VAL A 17 -34.39 -2.18 5.70
CA VAL A 17 -32.97 -1.80 5.48
C VAL A 17 -32.71 -1.44 4.02
N PHE A 18 -33.15 -2.26 3.06
CA PHE A 18 -32.98 -1.99 1.63
C PHE A 18 -33.65 -0.69 1.19
N GLN A 19 -34.86 -0.42 1.69
CA GLN A 19 -35.59 0.81 1.40
C GLN A 19 -34.90 2.04 1.97
N GLN A 20 -34.48 1.99 3.25
CA GLN A 20 -33.82 3.13 3.91
C GLN A 20 -32.46 3.46 3.30
N LEU A 21 -31.70 2.44 2.88
CA LEU A 21 -30.41 2.62 2.24
C LEU A 21 -30.51 2.89 0.74
N ASN A 22 -31.72 2.81 0.16
CA ASN A 22 -31.96 2.85 -1.29
C ASN A 22 -31.01 1.94 -2.07
N PHE A 23 -30.75 0.74 -1.53
CA PHE A 23 -29.83 -0.23 -2.10
C PHE A 23 -30.47 -1.62 -2.11
N PHE A 24 -30.64 -2.16 -3.32
CA PHE A 24 -31.31 -3.44 -3.55
C PHE A 24 -30.28 -4.44 -4.12
N PRO A 25 -29.67 -5.27 -3.26
CA PRO A 25 -28.72 -6.26 -3.71
C PRO A 25 -29.40 -7.30 -4.60
N ASN A 26 -28.75 -7.68 -5.70
CA ASN A 26 -29.25 -8.68 -6.63
C ASN A 26 -28.81 -10.11 -6.27
N LEU A 27 -27.76 -10.25 -5.44
CA LEU A 27 -27.11 -11.51 -5.10
C LEU A 27 -26.80 -11.59 -3.59
N ASP A 28 -27.20 -12.69 -2.95
CA ASP A 28 -26.91 -12.98 -1.54
C ASP A 28 -25.76 -14.00 -1.43
N ILE A 29 -24.60 -13.53 -0.97
CA ILE A 29 -23.34 -14.27 -1.08
C ILE A 29 -23.21 -15.37 -0.03
N PHE A 30 -23.86 -15.23 1.12
CA PHE A 30 -23.70 -16.15 2.24
C PHE A 30 -25.06 -16.61 2.76
N ALA A 31 -25.77 -17.39 1.96
CA ALA A 31 -27.13 -17.81 2.28
C ALA A 31 -27.39 -19.29 2.05
N THR A 32 -28.53 -19.75 2.53
CA THR A 32 -29.12 -21.05 2.23
C THR A 32 -30.46 -20.81 1.55
N ARG A 33 -31.06 -21.86 0.97
CA ARG A 33 -32.40 -21.80 0.37
C ARG A 33 -33.45 -21.10 1.24
N THR A 34 -33.34 -21.29 2.56
CA THR A 34 -34.29 -20.77 3.54
C THR A 34 -33.87 -19.44 4.16
N SER A 35 -32.59 -19.08 4.12
CA SER A 35 -32.07 -17.84 4.73
C SER A 35 -31.81 -16.70 3.75
N LYS A 36 -31.90 -16.97 2.45
CA LYS A 36 -31.64 -15.97 1.41
C LYS A 36 -32.56 -14.76 1.50
N GLN A 37 -31.97 -13.59 1.29
CA GLN A 37 -32.67 -12.31 1.17
C GLN A 37 -32.84 -11.89 -0.29
N CYS A 38 -32.02 -12.43 -1.20
CA CYS A 38 -32.08 -12.19 -2.64
C CYS A 38 -32.63 -13.40 -3.41
N ARG A 39 -33.07 -13.17 -4.66
CA ARG A 39 -33.51 -14.27 -5.54
C ARG A 39 -32.34 -15.20 -5.86
N ARG A 40 -31.21 -14.62 -6.25
CA ARG A 40 -29.93 -15.27 -6.56
C ARG A 40 -29.09 -15.35 -5.29
N TYR A 41 -28.42 -16.48 -5.07
CA TYR A 41 -27.63 -16.70 -3.86
C TYR A 41 -26.57 -17.79 -4.05
N PHE A 42 -25.51 -17.71 -3.24
CA PHE A 42 -24.53 -18.79 -3.07
C PHE A 42 -24.79 -19.52 -1.75
N SER A 43 -24.55 -20.83 -1.75
CA SER A 43 -24.83 -21.69 -0.60
C SER A 43 -23.67 -22.60 -0.24
N PRO A 44 -23.18 -22.58 1.02
CA PRO A 44 -22.14 -23.52 1.46
C PRO A 44 -22.64 -24.97 1.50
N LEU A 45 -23.96 -25.17 1.50
CA LEU A 45 -24.63 -26.47 1.42
C LEU A 45 -24.92 -26.83 -0.03
N GLU A 46 -24.92 -28.14 -0.31
CA GLU A 46 -25.34 -28.65 -1.62
C GLU A 46 -26.81 -28.30 -1.89
N ASP A 47 -27.02 -27.39 -2.84
CA ASP A 47 -28.34 -26.90 -3.24
C ASP A 47 -28.35 -26.63 -4.74
N ARG A 48 -29.16 -27.38 -5.48
CA ARG A 48 -29.30 -27.25 -6.94
C ARG A 48 -29.87 -25.90 -7.39
N ARG A 49 -30.42 -25.10 -6.47
CA ARG A 49 -30.96 -23.76 -6.74
C ARG A 49 -30.00 -22.63 -6.38
N ALA A 50 -28.89 -22.94 -5.69
CA ALA A 50 -27.82 -21.97 -5.48
C ALA A 50 -26.99 -21.86 -6.77
N GLU A 51 -26.53 -20.65 -7.10
CA GLU A 51 -25.71 -20.45 -8.28
C GLU A 51 -24.30 -21.02 -8.08
N GLU A 52 -23.77 -20.94 -6.86
CA GLU A 52 -22.44 -21.46 -6.51
C GLU A 52 -22.38 -21.98 -5.08
N ARG A 53 -21.39 -22.85 -4.82
CA ARG A 53 -21.17 -23.47 -3.50
C ARG A 53 -20.15 -22.73 -2.63
N ASP A 54 -18.98 -22.43 -3.19
CA ASP A 54 -17.95 -21.65 -2.50
C ASP A 54 -18.08 -20.19 -2.91
N ALA A 55 -18.64 -19.38 -2.03
CA ALA A 55 -18.85 -17.95 -2.25
C ALA A 55 -17.57 -17.17 -2.61
N PHE A 56 -16.38 -17.71 -2.35
CA PHE A 56 -15.11 -17.06 -2.63
C PHE A 56 -14.48 -17.45 -3.98
N GLN A 57 -15.01 -18.45 -4.68
CA GLN A 57 -14.53 -18.85 -6.02
C GLN A 57 -15.02 -17.92 -7.14
N PRO A 58 -16.34 -17.69 -7.30
CA PRO A 58 -16.84 -16.88 -8.40
C PRO A 58 -16.43 -15.41 -8.24
N PRO A 59 -16.29 -14.67 -9.36
CA PRO A 59 -16.14 -13.22 -9.31
C PRO A 59 -17.44 -12.57 -8.84
N TRP A 60 -17.33 -11.54 -8.01
CA TRP A 60 -18.42 -10.66 -7.58
C TRP A 60 -18.51 -9.39 -8.42
N THR A 61 -17.59 -9.21 -9.38
CA THR A 61 -17.48 -8.02 -10.22
C THR A 61 -18.75 -7.78 -11.03
N GLY A 62 -19.26 -6.54 -10.99
CA GLY A 62 -20.47 -6.15 -11.72
C GLY A 62 -21.79 -6.47 -11.01
N GLU A 63 -21.74 -7.11 -9.83
CA GLU A 63 -22.92 -7.42 -9.03
C GLU A 63 -23.17 -6.37 -7.93
N SER A 64 -24.41 -6.26 -7.45
CA SER A 64 -24.74 -5.54 -6.21
C SER A 64 -25.00 -6.56 -5.11
N VAL A 65 -24.05 -6.74 -4.21
CA VAL A 65 -24.02 -7.94 -3.36
C VAL A 65 -24.45 -7.67 -1.91
N LEU A 66 -25.21 -8.61 -1.35
CA LEU A 66 -25.45 -8.70 0.09
C LEU A 66 -24.43 -9.66 0.70
N ILE A 67 -23.71 -9.21 1.73
CA ILE A 67 -22.67 -9.97 2.41
C ILE A 67 -23.03 -10.08 3.89
N HIS A 68 -23.58 -11.23 4.29
CA HIS A 68 -23.84 -11.59 5.69
C HIS A 68 -23.04 -12.86 6.07
N PRO A 69 -21.71 -12.75 6.18
CA PRO A 69 -20.84 -13.91 6.32
C PRO A 69 -20.85 -14.43 7.77
N PRO A 70 -20.47 -15.70 7.98
CA PRO A 70 -20.04 -16.17 9.30
C PRO A 70 -18.97 -15.24 9.89
N ILE A 71 -18.96 -15.10 11.21
CA ILE A 71 -18.12 -14.11 11.91
C ILE A 71 -16.63 -14.31 11.56
N GLU A 72 -16.15 -15.55 11.52
CA GLU A 72 -14.76 -15.86 11.16
C GLU A 72 -14.40 -15.52 9.70
N GLN A 73 -15.39 -15.37 8.82
CA GLN A 73 -15.19 -15.09 7.40
C GLN A 73 -15.25 -13.59 7.07
N ILE A 74 -15.63 -12.72 8.03
CA ILE A 74 -15.71 -11.26 7.82
C ILE A 74 -14.42 -10.71 7.18
N PRO A 75 -13.20 -10.99 7.70
CA PRO A 75 -11.97 -10.45 7.10
C PRO A 75 -11.75 -10.92 5.65
N ARG A 76 -12.09 -12.18 5.36
CA ARG A 76 -11.94 -12.77 4.02
C ARG A 76 -12.96 -12.20 3.04
N ALA A 77 -14.19 -11.97 3.49
CA ALA A 77 -15.24 -11.33 2.69
C ALA A 77 -14.90 -9.88 2.34
N ILE A 78 -14.34 -9.12 3.29
CA ILE A 78 -13.85 -7.75 3.03
C ILE A 78 -12.73 -7.77 1.98
N ALA A 79 -11.75 -8.67 2.13
CA ALA A 79 -10.66 -8.79 1.16
C ALA A 79 -11.16 -9.19 -0.24
N LYS A 80 -12.16 -10.07 -0.32
CA LYS A 80 -12.76 -10.47 -1.61
C LYS A 80 -13.54 -9.32 -2.25
N ALA A 81 -14.35 -8.58 -1.48
CA ALA A 81 -15.07 -7.40 -1.98
C ALA A 81 -14.11 -6.33 -2.53
N LYS A 82 -12.96 -6.12 -1.88
CA LYS A 82 -11.90 -5.22 -2.37
C LYS A 82 -11.27 -5.73 -3.67
N ARG A 83 -10.85 -7.00 -3.68
CA ARG A 83 -10.22 -7.63 -4.85
C ARG A 83 -11.08 -7.56 -6.11
N ASP A 84 -12.38 -7.76 -5.95
CA ASP A 84 -13.30 -7.90 -7.07
C ASP A 84 -13.91 -6.59 -7.57
N GLY A 85 -13.79 -5.50 -6.81
CA GLY A 85 -14.37 -4.20 -7.16
C GLY A 85 -15.91 -4.26 -7.22
N VAL A 86 -16.58 -4.02 -6.10
CA VAL A 86 -18.02 -4.22 -5.93
C VAL A 86 -18.62 -3.15 -5.04
N VAL A 87 -19.90 -2.84 -5.26
CA VAL A 87 -20.74 -2.13 -4.29
C VAL A 87 -21.47 -3.18 -3.48
N ALA A 88 -21.23 -3.21 -2.16
CA ALA A 88 -21.72 -4.28 -1.30
C ALA A 88 -22.41 -3.73 -0.05
N LEU A 89 -23.45 -4.42 0.38
CA LEU A 89 -24.07 -4.21 1.67
C LEU A 89 -23.61 -5.30 2.64
N PHE A 90 -22.80 -4.92 3.62
CA PHE A 90 -22.34 -5.82 4.67
C PHE A 90 -23.31 -5.82 5.86
N ILE A 91 -23.70 -7.00 6.33
CA ILE A 91 -24.44 -7.16 7.58
C ILE A 91 -23.50 -7.74 8.63
N LEU A 92 -23.27 -7.01 9.71
CA LEU A 92 -22.39 -7.44 10.79
C LEU A 92 -22.71 -6.77 12.13
N PRO A 93 -22.27 -7.35 13.26
CA PRO A 93 -22.33 -6.67 14.55
C PRO A 93 -21.48 -5.40 14.59
N ASP A 94 -21.92 -4.41 15.37
CA ASP A 94 -21.24 -3.14 15.61
C ASP A 94 -19.77 -3.27 16.06
N TRP A 95 -19.49 -4.19 16.97
CA TRP A 95 -18.14 -4.47 17.46
C TRP A 95 -17.25 -5.06 16.37
N ALA A 96 -17.82 -5.78 15.40
CA ALA A 96 -17.06 -6.32 14.27
C ALA A 96 -16.66 -5.20 13.31
N LEU A 97 -17.52 -4.20 13.10
CA LEU A 97 -17.17 -3.01 12.32
C LEU A 97 -16.04 -2.27 13.01
N THR A 98 -16.14 -2.07 14.32
CA THR A 98 -15.09 -1.41 15.12
C THR A 98 -13.76 -2.15 15.03
N LYS A 99 -13.79 -3.49 15.19
CA LYS A 99 -12.60 -4.34 15.14
C LYS A 99 -11.93 -4.35 13.77
N TYR A 100 -12.71 -4.37 12.70
CA TYR A 100 -12.22 -4.48 11.33
C TYR A 100 -12.30 -3.16 10.55
N TYR A 101 -12.52 -2.03 11.23
CA TYR A 101 -12.77 -0.73 10.60
C TYR A 101 -11.69 -0.36 9.57
N GLN A 102 -10.42 -0.60 9.92
CA GLN A 102 -9.27 -0.34 9.04
C GLN A 102 -9.20 -1.26 7.81
N MET A 103 -9.88 -2.41 7.86
CA MET A 103 -9.99 -3.30 6.71
C MET A 103 -11.11 -2.90 5.78
N PHE A 104 -12.13 -2.19 6.26
CA PHE A 104 -13.22 -1.74 5.41
C PHE A 104 -12.72 -0.72 4.37
N PRO A 105 -13.28 -0.76 3.17
CA PRO A 105 -13.07 0.27 2.16
C PRO A 105 -13.87 1.55 2.50
N THR A 106 -14.01 2.49 1.57
CA THR A 106 -14.94 3.61 1.67
C THR A 106 -16.35 3.12 2.04
N ILE A 107 -16.76 3.44 3.27
CA ILE A 107 -18.11 3.24 3.76
C ILE A 107 -18.95 4.43 3.26
N LEU A 108 -19.93 4.14 2.41
CA LEU A 108 -20.85 5.15 1.89
C LEU A 108 -21.88 5.55 2.95
N THR A 109 -22.40 4.57 3.68
CA THR A 109 -23.36 4.77 4.77
C THR A 109 -23.40 3.53 5.67
N ALA A 110 -23.84 3.70 6.91
CA ALA A 110 -24.08 2.62 7.85
C ALA A 110 -25.39 2.87 8.59
N LEU A 111 -26.22 1.83 8.69
CA LEU A 111 -27.50 1.86 9.39
C LEU A 111 -27.49 0.85 10.53
N ASN A 112 -27.72 1.31 11.76
CA ASN A 112 -28.04 0.42 12.88
C ASN A 112 -29.52 0.09 12.81
N PHE A 113 -29.85 -1.20 12.82
CA PHE A 113 -31.24 -1.68 12.76
C PHE A 113 -31.66 -2.53 13.96
N GLY A 114 -30.91 -2.45 15.07
CA GLY A 114 -31.29 -2.95 16.39
C GLY A 114 -30.45 -4.11 16.91
N LEU A 115 -30.77 -4.51 18.15
CA LEU A 115 -30.10 -5.60 18.86
C LEU A 115 -30.18 -6.91 18.08
N ALA A 116 -29.05 -7.61 17.96
CA ALA A 116 -28.95 -8.88 17.25
C ALA A 116 -30.01 -9.91 17.71
N SER A 117 -30.33 -9.95 19.00
CA SER A 117 -31.36 -10.83 19.59
C SER A 117 -32.79 -10.53 19.16
N GLN A 118 -33.08 -9.31 18.72
CA GLN A 118 -34.40 -8.88 18.28
C GLN A 118 -34.57 -9.01 16.77
N VAL A 119 -33.48 -8.85 16.02
CA VAL A 119 -33.51 -8.76 14.55
C VAL A 119 -33.15 -10.08 13.86
N LEU A 120 -32.43 -10.97 14.53
CA LEU A 120 -32.06 -12.28 14.01
C LEU A 120 -33.07 -13.37 14.38
N HIS A 121 -33.20 -14.35 13.48
CA HIS A 121 -33.81 -15.64 13.73
C HIS A 121 -32.73 -16.71 13.88
N GLU A 122 -32.80 -17.46 14.97
CA GLU A 122 -31.91 -18.59 15.23
C GLU A 122 -32.23 -19.77 14.30
N GLY A 123 -31.19 -20.38 13.75
CA GLY A 123 -31.31 -21.58 12.92
C GLY A 123 -31.57 -22.85 13.75
N LYS A 124 -31.94 -23.93 13.06
CA LYS A 124 -32.26 -25.21 13.70
C LYS A 124 -31.07 -25.83 14.42
N LYS A 125 -29.86 -25.70 13.86
CA LYS A 125 -28.64 -26.28 14.44
C LYS A 125 -28.18 -25.46 15.64
N MET A 126 -28.35 -24.14 15.58
CA MET A 126 -28.12 -23.22 16.68
C MET A 126 -28.98 -23.57 17.90
N ASN A 127 -30.30 -23.72 17.69
CA ASN A 127 -31.24 -24.16 18.72
C ASN A 127 -30.84 -25.51 19.33
N ARG A 128 -30.53 -26.51 18.48
CA ARG A 128 -30.14 -27.85 18.92
C ARG A 128 -28.86 -27.86 19.76
N LEU A 129 -27.90 -27.01 19.43
CA LEU A 129 -26.60 -26.92 20.09
C LEU A 129 -26.55 -25.86 21.20
N GLN A 130 -27.68 -25.22 21.52
CA GLN A 130 -27.80 -24.16 22.53
C GLN A 130 -26.75 -23.05 22.37
N LEU A 131 -26.46 -22.68 21.11
CA LEU A 131 -25.49 -21.63 20.80
C LEU A 131 -26.15 -20.25 20.95
N LYS A 132 -25.37 -19.24 21.37
CA LYS A 132 -25.83 -17.84 21.49
C LYS A 132 -25.59 -17.03 20.22
N LEU A 133 -26.51 -16.09 19.94
CA LEU A 133 -26.38 -15.07 18.89
C LEU A 133 -25.18 -14.15 19.16
N PRO A 134 -24.64 -13.48 18.13
CA PRO A 134 -23.64 -12.46 18.36
C PRO A 134 -24.18 -11.37 19.30
N PRO A 135 -23.36 -10.87 20.24
CA PRO A 135 -23.75 -9.76 21.09
C PRO A 135 -23.75 -8.43 20.31
N GLY A 136 -24.46 -7.45 20.82
CA GLY A 136 -24.49 -6.08 20.29
C GLY A 136 -25.59 -5.84 19.26
N ASP A 137 -25.52 -4.65 18.66
CA ASP A 137 -26.43 -4.23 17.59
C ASP A 137 -25.93 -4.73 16.24
N LEU A 138 -26.86 -4.99 15.32
CA LEU A 138 -26.51 -5.23 13.92
C LEU A 138 -26.50 -3.95 13.10
N LEU A 139 -25.47 -3.85 12.26
CA LEU A 139 -25.27 -2.79 11.31
C LEU A 139 -25.39 -3.32 9.89
N ALA A 140 -26.00 -2.50 9.03
CA ALA A 140 -25.96 -2.63 7.58
C ALA A 140 -25.01 -1.55 7.04
N VAL A 141 -23.85 -1.97 6.54
CA VAL A 141 -22.75 -1.08 6.12
C VAL A 141 -22.64 -1.15 4.60
N LEU A 142 -23.03 -0.08 3.93
CA LEU A 142 -22.90 0.04 2.48
C LEU A 142 -21.50 0.53 2.13
N ILE A 143 -20.83 -0.20 1.25
CA ILE A 143 -19.47 0.09 0.84
C ILE A 143 -19.34 0.19 -0.68
N ASN A 144 -18.36 0.96 -1.13
CA ASN A 144 -17.95 1.02 -2.53
C ASN A 144 -16.45 0.73 -2.65
N THR A 145 -16.11 -0.35 -3.35
CA THR A 145 -14.72 -0.72 -3.63
C THR A 145 -14.29 -0.44 -5.07
N LEU A 146 -15.19 0.09 -5.92
CA LEU A 146 -14.88 0.48 -7.30
C LEU A 146 -13.93 1.68 -7.36
N GLU A 147 -13.99 2.57 -6.37
CA GLU A 147 -13.18 3.80 -6.29
C GLU A 147 -11.94 3.64 -5.40
N GLU A 148 -11.83 2.54 -4.66
CA GLU A 148 -10.63 2.24 -3.89
C GLU A 148 -9.53 1.74 -4.83
N ASN A 149 -8.68 2.69 -5.23
CA ASN A 149 -7.37 2.42 -5.81
C ASN A 149 -6.71 1.22 -5.09
N GLN A 150 -6.13 0.29 -5.85
CA GLN A 150 -5.30 -0.88 -5.46
C GLN A 150 -4.07 -0.54 -4.58
N PHE A 151 -4.07 0.58 -3.86
CA PHE A 151 -2.93 1.15 -3.17
C PHE A 151 -3.06 1.21 -1.65
N THR A 152 -4.27 1.24 -1.10
CA THR A 152 -4.43 1.06 0.36
C THR A 152 -3.89 -0.31 0.77
N GLU A 153 -4.03 -1.33 -0.08
CA GLU A 153 -3.48 -2.68 0.12
C GLU A 153 -1.94 -2.68 0.18
N ASN A 154 -1.24 -2.04 -0.77
CA ASN A 154 0.24 -2.04 -0.80
C ASN A 154 0.90 -1.27 0.36
N GLN A 155 0.29 -0.18 0.86
CA GLN A 155 0.81 0.55 2.03
C GLN A 155 0.45 -0.13 3.36
N LEU A 156 -0.73 -0.74 3.47
CA LEU A 156 -1.07 -1.59 4.62
C LEU A 156 -0.13 -2.80 4.67
N ASP A 157 0.10 -3.47 3.54
CA ASP A 157 0.94 -4.66 3.46
C ASP A 157 2.38 -4.38 3.91
N GLU A 158 3.00 -3.28 3.46
CA GLU A 158 4.35 -2.95 3.90
C GLU A 158 4.41 -2.60 5.39
N THR A 159 3.37 -1.95 5.92
CA THR A 159 3.27 -1.63 7.35
C THR A 159 3.08 -2.90 8.19
N TRP A 160 2.20 -3.80 7.75
CA TRP A 160 1.95 -5.08 8.40
C TRP A 160 3.13 -6.02 8.29
N ARG A 161 3.85 -6.03 7.16
CA ARG A 161 5.10 -6.77 6.98
C ARG A 161 6.15 -6.33 7.99
N LYS A 162 6.30 -5.02 8.19
CA LYS A 162 7.21 -4.47 9.21
C LYS A 162 6.77 -4.78 10.64
N ARG A 163 5.46 -4.76 10.92
CA ARG A 163 4.90 -5.17 12.22
C ARG A 163 5.14 -6.65 12.49
N ARG A 164 4.85 -7.52 11.53
CA ARG A 164 5.09 -8.97 11.63
C ARG A 164 6.57 -9.25 11.91
N ALA A 165 7.48 -8.73 11.10
CA ALA A 165 8.91 -8.95 11.29
C ALA A 165 9.42 -8.47 12.67
N ALA A 166 8.82 -7.41 13.23
CA ALA A 166 9.12 -6.99 14.60
C ALA A 166 8.53 -7.94 15.65
N LEU A 167 7.32 -8.46 15.44
CA LEU A 167 6.70 -9.41 16.35
C LEU A 167 7.37 -10.78 16.32
N ASP A 168 7.87 -11.23 15.18
CA ASP A 168 8.61 -12.50 15.08
C ASP A 168 9.80 -12.48 16.04
N GLU A 169 10.53 -11.36 16.07
CA GLU A 169 11.67 -11.20 16.97
C GLU A 169 11.28 -11.08 18.45
N LEU A 170 10.10 -10.54 18.75
CA LEU A 170 9.53 -10.57 20.10
C LEU A 170 9.07 -11.98 20.48
N SER A 171 8.51 -12.73 19.52
CA SER A 171 7.98 -14.09 19.72
C SER A 171 9.09 -15.04 20.11
N ASP A 172 10.26 -14.97 19.46
CA ASP A 172 11.44 -15.77 19.82
C ASP A 172 11.82 -15.53 21.29
N CYS A 173 11.83 -14.26 21.72
CA CYS A 173 12.14 -13.88 23.10
C CYS A 173 11.08 -14.39 24.10
N ILE A 174 9.80 -14.34 23.73
CA ILE A 174 8.69 -14.85 24.55
C ILE A 174 8.83 -16.36 24.77
N LEU A 175 9.12 -17.10 23.70
CA LEU A 175 9.27 -18.56 23.75
C LEU A 175 10.51 -18.96 24.56
N GLU A 176 11.65 -18.30 24.34
CA GLU A 176 12.91 -18.61 25.06
C GLU A 176 12.84 -18.36 26.57
N LYS A 177 11.96 -17.46 27.01
CA LYS A 177 11.84 -17.04 28.41
C LYS A 177 10.52 -17.40 29.07
N GLU A 178 9.68 -18.15 28.36
CA GLU A 178 8.35 -18.57 28.83
C GLU A 178 7.52 -17.39 29.36
N ILE A 179 7.62 -16.23 28.69
CA ILE A 179 6.88 -15.03 29.08
C ILE A 179 5.41 -15.25 28.78
N LYS A 180 4.55 -15.01 29.76
CA LYS A 180 3.09 -15.07 29.59
C LYS A 180 2.62 -13.96 28.67
N ILE A 181 2.02 -14.31 27.53
CA ILE A 181 1.55 -13.35 26.51
C ILE A 181 0.55 -12.35 27.10
N GLU A 182 -0.25 -12.77 28.09
CA GLU A 182 -1.25 -11.95 28.78
C GLU A 182 -0.62 -10.71 29.44
N THR A 183 0.66 -10.78 29.82
CA THR A 183 1.38 -9.67 30.45
C THR A 183 1.55 -8.47 29.52
N PHE A 184 1.56 -8.69 28.20
CA PHE A 184 1.61 -7.64 27.19
C PHE A 184 0.24 -6.99 26.89
N ILE A 185 -0.85 -7.52 27.44
CA ILE A 185 -2.21 -7.03 27.23
C ILE A 185 -2.63 -6.07 28.37
N GLY A 186 -2.06 -6.21 29.56
CA GLY A 186 -2.39 -5.35 30.71
C GLY A 186 -1.86 -3.91 30.60
N ASN A 187 -2.20 -3.09 31.61
CA ASN A 187 -1.76 -1.70 31.75
C ASN A 187 -0.25 -1.48 31.99
N LYS A 188 0.53 -2.56 32.16
CA LYS A 188 1.99 -2.56 32.37
C LYS A 188 2.78 -3.16 31.20
N ALA A 189 2.17 -3.20 30.01
CA ALA A 189 2.79 -3.77 28.81
C ALA A 189 4.14 -3.11 28.44
N ASP A 190 4.39 -1.87 28.86
CA ASP A 190 5.65 -1.19 28.66
C ASP A 190 6.81 -1.79 29.48
N ILE A 191 6.56 -2.24 30.71
CA ILE A 191 7.57 -2.91 31.55
C ILE A 191 8.03 -4.20 30.87
N GLU A 192 7.09 -5.05 30.49
CA GLU A 192 7.37 -6.33 29.84
C GLU A 192 8.06 -6.12 28.49
N PHE A 193 7.62 -5.12 27.74
CA PHE A 193 8.23 -4.80 26.46
C PHE A 193 9.66 -4.25 26.61
N VAL A 194 9.96 -3.45 27.63
CA VAL A 194 11.33 -3.03 27.94
C VAL A 194 12.20 -4.21 28.36
N ASN A 195 11.68 -5.14 29.17
CA ASN A 195 12.41 -6.33 29.57
C ASN A 195 12.79 -7.18 28.34
N ALA A 196 11.84 -7.39 27.42
CA ALA A 196 12.12 -8.08 26.15
C ALA A 196 13.16 -7.31 25.30
N LEU A 197 13.06 -5.99 25.19
CA LEU A 197 14.03 -5.16 24.48
C LEU A 197 15.44 -5.30 25.07
N VAL A 198 15.58 -5.30 26.40
CA VAL A 198 16.87 -5.49 27.09
C VAL A 198 17.44 -6.88 26.82
N GLN A 199 16.60 -7.91 26.83
CA GLN A 199 17.04 -9.28 26.57
C GLN A 199 17.54 -9.45 25.13
N ILE A 200 16.77 -8.98 24.15
CA ILE A 200 17.17 -9.04 22.74
C ILE A 200 18.43 -8.19 22.51
N PHE A 201 18.57 -7.07 23.22
CA PHE A 201 19.78 -6.25 23.18
C PHE A 201 21.00 -7.02 23.70
N ASN A 202 20.87 -7.67 24.86
CA ASN A 202 21.95 -8.44 25.48
C ASN A 202 22.33 -9.70 24.68
N LYS A 203 21.39 -10.31 23.96
CA LYS A 203 21.66 -11.44 23.05
C LYS A 203 22.58 -11.05 21.88
N GLY A 204 22.60 -9.77 21.50
CA GLY A 204 23.48 -9.26 20.47
C GLY A 204 23.17 -9.78 19.06
N GLY A 205 24.23 -9.92 18.25
CA GLY A 205 24.17 -10.38 16.87
C GLY A 205 24.09 -9.27 15.82
N ASP A 206 23.96 -9.69 14.56
CA ASP A 206 24.05 -8.78 13.42
C ASP A 206 22.96 -7.72 13.39
N LYS A 207 23.35 -6.50 13.01
CA LYS A 207 22.45 -5.36 12.85
C LYS A 207 21.59 -5.07 14.09
N LEU A 208 22.09 -5.40 15.29
CA LEU A 208 21.41 -5.26 16.60
C LEU A 208 20.65 -3.94 16.75
N LYS A 209 21.33 -2.80 16.58
CA LYS A 209 20.70 -1.48 16.71
C LYS A 209 19.52 -1.28 15.74
N GLN A 210 19.59 -1.83 14.53
CA GLN A 210 18.50 -1.73 13.55
C GLN A 210 17.32 -2.62 13.93
N ARG A 211 17.58 -3.86 14.37
CA ARG A 211 16.57 -4.80 14.87
C ARG A 211 15.81 -4.22 16.06
N ILE A 212 16.54 -3.75 17.07
CA ILE A 212 15.97 -3.11 18.26
C ILE A 212 15.16 -1.85 17.91
N ARG A 213 15.62 -1.02 16.97
CA ARG A 213 14.85 0.14 16.49
C ARG A 213 13.53 -0.27 15.83
N LYS A 214 13.55 -1.30 14.97
CA LYS A 214 12.35 -1.83 14.31
C LYS A 214 11.40 -2.44 15.32
N LEU A 215 11.91 -3.28 16.23
CA LEU A 215 11.14 -3.89 17.30
C LEU A 215 10.48 -2.81 18.16
N ARG A 216 11.23 -1.83 18.65
CA ARG A 216 10.67 -0.70 19.40
C ARG A 216 9.55 0.00 18.61
N MET A 217 9.81 0.40 17.37
CA MET A 217 8.86 1.19 16.59
C MET A 217 7.57 0.42 16.30
N HIS A 218 7.70 -0.79 15.77
CA HIS A 218 6.57 -1.56 15.28
C HIS A 218 5.94 -2.42 16.38
N GLY A 219 6.74 -2.95 17.31
CA GLY A 219 6.28 -3.65 18.51
C GLY A 219 5.45 -2.74 19.41
N CYS A 220 5.93 -1.54 19.78
CA CYS A 220 5.11 -0.58 20.53
C CYS A 220 3.79 -0.25 19.81
N ALA A 221 3.84 -0.02 18.49
CA ALA A 221 2.65 0.33 17.71
C ALA A 221 1.64 -0.82 17.63
N THR A 222 2.11 -2.06 17.58
CA THR A 222 1.24 -3.25 17.59
C THR A 222 0.70 -3.51 18.98
N LEU A 223 1.54 -3.56 20.01
CA LEU A 223 1.11 -3.81 21.39
C LEU A 223 0.12 -2.75 21.88
N SER A 224 0.30 -1.49 21.50
CA SER A 224 -0.64 -0.41 21.85
C SER A 224 -2.06 -0.62 21.27
N GLN A 225 -2.24 -1.50 20.28
CA GLN A 225 -3.58 -1.84 19.74
C GLN A 225 -4.31 -2.88 20.58
N PHE A 226 -3.59 -3.69 21.34
CA PHE A 226 -4.16 -4.81 22.12
C PHE A 226 -4.07 -4.57 23.63
N SER A 227 -3.09 -3.78 24.07
CA SER A 227 -2.88 -3.44 25.47
C SER A 227 -3.87 -2.40 25.97
N GLU A 228 -4.21 -2.48 27.26
CA GLU A 228 -4.88 -1.39 27.99
C GLU A 228 -4.06 -0.08 27.93
N MET A 229 -2.73 -0.17 27.80
CA MET A 229 -1.84 0.97 27.60
C MET A 229 -1.83 1.42 26.13
N LYS A 230 -2.63 2.44 25.81
CA LYS A 230 -2.83 2.93 24.43
C LYS A 230 -1.60 3.56 23.75
N VAL A 231 -0.55 3.93 24.49
CA VAL A 231 0.62 4.65 23.92
C VAL A 231 1.94 4.16 24.53
N ILE A 232 2.22 2.86 24.43
CA ILE A 232 3.44 2.22 24.98
C ILE A 232 4.71 2.92 24.49
N GLY A 233 4.76 3.32 23.22
CA GLY A 233 5.94 3.97 22.62
C GLY A 233 6.34 5.31 23.25
N LYS A 234 5.47 5.93 24.05
CA LYS A 234 5.75 7.15 24.82
C LYS A 234 6.11 6.89 26.28
N SER A 235 6.11 5.63 26.74
CA SER A 235 6.49 5.28 28.12
C SER A 235 7.88 5.85 28.47
N PRO A 236 8.06 6.42 29.68
CA PRO A 236 9.37 6.84 30.18
C PRO A 236 10.42 5.72 30.11
N LEU A 237 10.04 4.47 30.39
CA LEU A 237 10.94 3.32 30.38
C LEU A 237 11.47 3.04 28.97
N ILE A 238 10.58 3.05 27.96
CA ILE A 238 10.95 2.88 26.55
C ILE A 238 11.87 4.00 26.07
N ASN A 239 11.58 5.24 26.49
CA ASN A 239 12.39 6.40 26.14
C ASN A 239 13.76 6.36 26.82
N GLN A 240 13.83 5.95 28.09
CA GLN A 240 15.09 5.80 28.82
C GLN A 240 15.95 4.70 28.22
N PHE A 241 15.38 3.53 27.94
CA PHE A 241 16.08 2.46 27.21
C PHE A 241 16.65 2.97 25.87
N SER A 242 15.85 3.75 25.14
CA SER A 242 16.27 4.33 23.85
C SER A 242 17.44 5.30 23.97
N LYS A 243 17.44 6.14 25.02
CA LYS A 243 18.52 7.09 25.30
C LYS A 243 19.81 6.37 25.68
N ASN A 244 19.73 5.43 26.63
CA ASN A 244 20.89 4.69 27.14
C ASN A 244 21.62 3.93 26.03
N HIS A 245 20.90 3.40 25.05
CA HIS A 245 21.48 2.62 23.95
C HIS A 245 21.67 3.42 22.65
N GLN A 246 21.53 4.76 22.70
CA GLN A 246 21.69 5.67 21.56
C GLN A 246 20.87 5.23 20.32
N LEU A 247 19.63 4.82 20.57
CA LEU A 247 18.73 4.26 19.54
C LEU A 247 18.03 5.33 18.72
N ALA A 248 18.33 6.62 18.94
CA ALA A 248 17.85 7.71 18.10
C ALA A 248 18.21 7.44 16.63
N ILE A 249 17.23 7.63 15.73
CA ILE A 249 17.46 7.50 14.29
C ILE A 249 18.13 8.80 13.84
N GLU A 250 19.44 8.75 13.64
CA GLU A 250 20.14 9.78 12.88
C GLU A 250 19.62 9.71 11.43
N GLN A 251 18.86 10.71 11.02
CA GLN A 251 18.46 10.85 9.63
C GLN A 251 19.70 11.27 8.84
N LYS A 252 20.39 10.29 8.24
CA LYS A 252 21.53 10.54 7.35
C LYS A 252 21.08 10.50 5.90
N ALA A 253 21.83 11.23 5.07
CA ALA A 253 21.78 11.07 3.63
C ALA A 253 21.93 9.59 3.24
N LYS A 254 21.22 9.16 2.19
CA LYS A 254 21.52 7.86 1.60
C LYS A 254 22.89 7.86 0.91
N TYR A 255 23.26 8.98 0.29
CA TYR A 255 24.50 9.14 -0.46
C TYR A 255 25.27 10.37 0.03
N ASN A 256 26.59 10.24 0.12
CA ASN A 256 27.49 11.35 0.47
C ASN A 256 27.78 12.23 -0.75
N THR A 257 27.88 11.62 -1.92
CA THR A 257 28.06 12.28 -3.22
C THR A 257 26.97 11.84 -4.19
N MET A 258 26.85 12.53 -5.32
CA MET A 258 25.89 12.20 -6.37
C MET A 258 26.58 12.04 -7.72
N TRP A 259 26.12 11.10 -8.56
CA TRP A 259 26.56 11.01 -9.95
C TRP A 259 25.95 12.13 -10.80
N ASN A 260 26.64 12.52 -11.87
CA ASN A 260 26.17 13.55 -12.78
C ASN A 260 25.10 12.99 -13.73
N ILE A 261 23.87 13.50 -13.65
CA ILE A 261 22.75 13.07 -14.49
C ILE A 261 23.04 13.17 -16.00
N GLN A 262 23.99 14.02 -16.40
CA GLN A 262 24.41 14.15 -17.79
C GLN A 262 24.96 12.84 -18.38
N PHE A 263 25.51 11.93 -17.57
CA PHE A 263 25.92 10.61 -18.06
C PHE A 263 24.75 9.82 -18.65
N LEU A 264 23.57 9.89 -18.01
CA LEU A 264 22.36 9.26 -18.52
C LEU A 264 21.91 9.91 -19.83
N PHE A 265 21.87 11.24 -19.90
CA PHE A 265 21.45 11.95 -21.11
C PHE A 265 22.41 11.69 -22.28
N ASN A 266 23.72 11.80 -22.07
CA ASN A 266 24.73 11.49 -23.09
C ASN A 266 24.61 10.05 -23.60
N TYR A 267 24.37 9.09 -22.71
CA TYR A 267 24.14 7.70 -23.08
C TYR A 267 22.89 7.53 -23.95
N ILE A 268 21.80 8.23 -23.61
CA ILE A 268 20.54 8.20 -24.36
C ILE A 268 20.70 8.86 -25.74
N GLU A 269 21.39 10.00 -25.85
CA GLU A 269 21.54 10.74 -27.11
C GLU A 269 22.40 9.99 -28.14
N LYS A 270 23.41 9.25 -27.68
CA LYS A 270 24.39 8.57 -28.54
C LYS A 270 23.95 7.20 -29.03
N ARG A 271 22.78 6.70 -28.61
CA ARG A 271 22.36 5.31 -28.86
C ARG A 271 20.94 5.23 -29.43
N ARG A 272 20.73 4.24 -30.31
CA ARG A 272 19.40 3.82 -30.74
C ARG A 272 18.87 2.73 -29.82
N PHE A 273 17.61 2.86 -29.40
CA PHE A 273 16.89 1.93 -28.55
C PHE A 273 15.88 1.21 -29.43
N LYS A 274 16.07 -0.09 -29.66
CA LYS A 274 15.32 -0.85 -30.68
C LYS A 274 14.32 -1.82 -30.09
N SER A 275 14.66 -2.47 -28.97
CA SER A 275 13.76 -3.43 -28.35
C SER A 275 12.67 -2.72 -27.53
N LEU A 276 11.54 -3.42 -27.29
CA LEU A 276 10.46 -2.91 -26.45
C LEU A 276 10.94 -2.61 -25.02
N GLN A 277 11.82 -3.46 -24.49
CA GLN A 277 12.44 -3.28 -23.18
C GLN A 277 13.30 -2.00 -23.14
N GLU A 278 14.07 -1.75 -24.19
CA GLU A 278 14.92 -0.57 -24.32
C GLU A 278 14.10 0.72 -24.47
N MET A 279 13.06 0.73 -25.30
CA MET A 279 12.13 1.86 -25.42
C MET A 279 11.47 2.19 -24.09
N GLN A 280 10.96 1.16 -23.39
CA GLN A 280 10.37 1.33 -22.07
C GLN A 280 11.39 1.93 -21.08
N ALA A 281 12.61 1.41 -21.04
CA ALA A 281 13.65 1.90 -20.14
C ALA A 281 14.01 3.38 -20.42
N LYS A 282 14.14 3.74 -21.71
CA LYS A 282 14.38 5.12 -22.13
C LYS A 282 13.23 6.04 -21.70
N ALA A 283 11.99 5.70 -22.06
CA ALA A 283 10.80 6.47 -21.70
C ALA A 283 10.65 6.64 -20.18
N MET A 284 10.81 5.56 -19.41
CA MET A 284 10.73 5.59 -17.94
C MET A 284 11.82 6.47 -17.33
N SER A 285 13.06 6.35 -17.82
CA SER A 285 14.19 7.13 -17.29
C SER A 285 14.03 8.63 -17.53
N LEU A 286 13.57 9.03 -18.72
CA LEU A 286 13.31 10.43 -19.06
C LEU A 286 12.10 10.97 -18.31
N LEU A 287 11.03 10.18 -18.15
CA LEU A 287 9.91 10.56 -17.31
C LEU A 287 10.37 10.86 -15.89
N VAL A 288 11.13 9.97 -15.25
CA VAL A 288 11.64 10.20 -13.88
C VAL A 288 12.53 11.44 -13.81
N ALA A 289 13.43 11.60 -14.79
CA ALA A 289 14.35 12.74 -14.86
C ALA A 289 13.63 14.08 -15.06
N PHE A 290 12.53 14.13 -15.79
CA PHE A 290 11.82 15.38 -16.11
C PHE A 290 10.54 15.62 -15.32
N SER A 291 10.12 14.70 -14.44
CA SER A 291 8.91 14.86 -13.61
C SER A 291 9.10 14.62 -12.11
N ALA A 292 10.29 14.16 -11.71
CA ALA A 292 10.55 13.70 -10.35
C ALA A 292 9.61 12.56 -9.87
N ALA A 293 9.00 11.80 -10.79
CA ALA A 293 8.14 10.67 -10.45
C ALA A 293 8.84 9.67 -9.51
N LYS A 294 8.14 9.28 -8.45
CA LYS A 294 8.53 8.23 -7.51
C LYS A 294 8.17 6.86 -8.10
N MET A 295 8.85 5.80 -7.65
CA MET A 295 8.52 4.43 -8.11
C MET A 295 7.05 4.08 -7.90
N VAL A 296 6.48 4.47 -6.76
CA VAL A 296 5.06 4.25 -6.47
C VAL A 296 4.13 5.01 -7.43
N GLU A 297 4.53 6.19 -7.93
CA GLU A 297 3.77 6.93 -8.93
C GLU A 297 3.88 6.22 -10.29
N LEU A 298 5.06 5.73 -10.66
CA LEU A 298 5.27 4.99 -11.91
C LEU A 298 4.37 3.75 -11.99
N VAL A 299 4.40 2.88 -10.98
CA VAL A 299 3.65 1.61 -10.94
C VAL A 299 2.13 1.84 -11.06
N ARG A 300 1.64 3.01 -10.66
CA ARG A 300 0.22 3.35 -10.70
C ARG A 300 -0.25 3.89 -12.03
N MET A 301 0.65 4.45 -12.85
CA MET A 301 0.26 5.08 -14.11
C MET A 301 -0.37 4.03 -15.03
N THR A 302 -1.54 4.35 -15.53
CA THR A 302 -2.25 3.60 -16.56
C THR A 302 -2.24 4.37 -17.87
N LEU A 303 -2.59 3.70 -18.96
CA LEU A 303 -2.71 4.35 -20.28
C LEU A 303 -3.77 5.46 -20.30
N SER A 304 -4.85 5.34 -19.51
CA SER A 304 -5.90 6.36 -19.42
C SER A 304 -5.48 7.62 -18.65
N ASP A 305 -4.43 7.54 -17.84
CA ASP A 305 -3.91 8.70 -17.09
C ASP A 305 -3.13 9.68 -17.98
N VAL A 306 -2.84 9.29 -19.23
CA VAL A 306 -1.98 10.03 -20.14
C VAL A 306 -2.80 10.80 -21.17
N GLN A 307 -2.70 12.13 -21.12
CA GLN A 307 -3.27 13.02 -22.12
C GLN A 307 -2.14 13.61 -22.97
N ILE A 308 -2.17 13.33 -24.27
CA ILE A 308 -1.14 13.77 -25.21
C ILE A 308 -1.68 14.94 -26.03
N TYR A 309 -0.93 16.04 -26.02
CA TYR A 309 -1.12 17.21 -26.86
C TYR A 309 0.13 17.42 -27.73
N ASP A 310 0.06 18.30 -28.72
CA ASP A 310 1.17 18.52 -29.67
C ASP A 310 2.48 18.91 -28.96
N GLN A 311 2.39 19.85 -28.01
CA GLN A 311 3.54 20.41 -27.29
C GLN A 311 3.72 19.88 -25.86
N ASP A 312 2.71 19.23 -25.31
CA ASP A 312 2.68 18.85 -23.90
C ASP A 312 2.10 17.43 -23.71
N ILE A 313 2.57 16.72 -22.69
CA ILE A 313 1.88 15.56 -22.13
C ILE A 313 1.47 15.90 -20.70
N LEU A 314 0.21 15.64 -20.37
CA LEU A 314 -0.31 15.70 -19.01
C LEU A 314 -0.50 14.28 -18.49
N LEU A 315 0.15 13.96 -17.37
CA LEU A 315 0.01 12.70 -16.67
C LEU A 315 -0.72 12.95 -15.36
N GLN A 316 -1.91 12.38 -15.21
CA GLN A 316 -2.60 12.39 -13.93
C GLN A 316 -1.94 11.38 -12.99
N THR A 317 -1.68 11.80 -11.76
CA THR A 317 -1.14 10.93 -10.73
C THR A 317 -1.73 11.27 -9.38
N SER A 318 -1.55 10.36 -8.43
CA SER A 318 -2.02 10.56 -7.07
C SER A 318 -0.96 10.13 -6.08
N THR A 319 -0.98 10.74 -4.89
CA THR A 319 -0.26 10.24 -3.72
C THR A 319 -1.19 10.24 -2.52
N THR A 320 -1.18 9.19 -1.72
CA THR A 320 -1.79 9.23 -0.39
C THR A 320 -0.71 9.51 0.65
N LYS A 321 -1.02 10.40 1.60
CA LYS A 321 -0.21 10.60 2.80
C LYS A 321 -1.15 10.59 4.00
N GLY A 322 -1.18 9.47 4.73
CA GLY A 322 -2.29 9.15 5.63
C GLY A 322 -3.57 8.94 4.82
N ASP A 323 -4.70 9.38 5.36
CA ASP A 323 -6.03 9.17 4.75
C ASP A 323 -6.35 10.16 3.62
N LYS A 324 -5.43 11.09 3.31
CA LYS A 324 -5.66 12.12 2.29
C LYS A 324 -5.08 11.69 0.94
N LEU A 325 -5.96 11.42 -0.01
CA LEU A 325 -5.63 11.35 -1.43
C LEU A 325 -5.31 12.76 -1.94
N ARG A 326 -4.18 12.91 -2.60
CA ARG A 326 -3.79 14.14 -3.31
C ARG A 326 -3.58 13.80 -4.76
N LEU A 327 -4.34 14.45 -5.63
CA LEU A 327 -4.20 14.36 -7.08
C LEU A 327 -3.21 15.42 -7.55
N TYR A 328 -2.38 15.07 -8.52
CA TYR A 328 -1.44 15.96 -9.18
C TYR A 328 -1.44 15.69 -10.67
N THR A 329 -1.22 16.74 -11.44
CA THR A 329 -0.94 16.63 -12.85
C THR A 329 0.54 16.90 -13.07
N ILE A 330 1.25 15.92 -13.64
CA ILE A 330 2.60 16.13 -14.14
C ILE A 330 2.48 16.66 -15.56
N LYS A 331 2.91 17.89 -15.77
CA LYS A 331 3.06 18.48 -17.11
C LYS A 331 4.49 18.28 -17.60
N LEU A 332 4.62 17.61 -18.74
CA LEU A 332 5.87 17.53 -19.50
C LEU A 332 5.71 18.37 -20.77
N THR A 333 6.76 19.12 -21.11
CA THR A 333 6.78 19.96 -22.31
C THR A 333 7.83 19.45 -23.29
N ARG A 334 7.52 19.56 -24.59
CA ARG A 334 8.33 19.03 -25.69
C ARG A 334 9.72 19.66 -25.67
N LYS A 335 10.72 18.85 -26.04
CA LYS A 335 12.11 19.27 -26.24
C LYS A 335 12.55 18.90 -27.64
N ASN A 336 13.43 19.70 -28.23
CA ASN A 336 13.93 19.49 -29.60
C ASN A 336 15.20 18.63 -29.64
N ASN A 337 15.30 17.62 -28.77
CA ASN A 337 16.47 16.73 -28.70
C ASN A 337 16.08 15.27 -28.43
N ASN A 338 17.06 14.35 -28.51
CA ASN A 338 16.85 12.91 -28.30
C ASN A 338 16.50 12.54 -26.85
N CYS A 339 16.59 13.50 -25.92
CA CYS A 339 16.12 13.37 -24.54
C CYS A 339 14.71 13.93 -24.35
N CYS A 340 13.93 14.13 -25.41
CA CYS A 340 12.55 14.59 -25.32
C CYS A 340 11.67 13.54 -24.64
N PRO A 341 11.18 13.77 -23.40
CA PRO A 341 10.37 12.77 -22.70
C PRO A 341 9.04 12.50 -23.41
N ILE A 342 8.48 13.51 -24.12
CA ILE A 342 7.22 13.38 -24.86
C ILE A 342 7.34 12.39 -26.01
N ALA A 343 8.35 12.57 -26.86
CA ALA A 343 8.54 11.71 -28.03
C ALA A 343 8.69 10.25 -27.60
N GLU A 344 9.53 10.00 -26.59
CA GLU A 344 9.80 8.64 -26.11
C GLU A 344 8.62 8.02 -25.37
N LEU A 345 7.87 8.79 -24.58
CA LEU A 345 6.64 8.30 -23.95
C LEU A 345 5.59 7.96 -25.00
N GLN A 346 5.43 8.78 -26.04
CA GLN A 346 4.47 8.51 -27.11
C GLN A 346 4.83 7.26 -27.90
N THR A 347 6.11 7.10 -28.25
CA THR A 347 6.61 5.86 -28.88
C THR A 347 6.34 4.64 -28.01
N TRP A 348 6.64 4.72 -26.71
CA TRP A 348 6.38 3.62 -25.78
C TRP A 348 4.88 3.32 -25.64
N ILE A 349 4.04 4.33 -25.46
CA ILE A 349 2.58 4.20 -25.34
C ILE A 349 1.98 3.52 -26.55
N ASN A 350 2.44 3.89 -27.76
CA ASN A 350 1.97 3.28 -29.00
C ASN A 350 2.30 1.79 -29.10
N GLU A 351 3.44 1.35 -28.59
CA GLU A 351 3.76 -0.08 -28.52
C GLU A 351 3.04 -0.77 -27.35
N ARG A 352 2.92 -0.09 -26.21
CA ARG A 352 2.30 -0.61 -25.01
C ARG A 352 0.80 -0.86 -25.17
N SER A 353 0.09 0.00 -25.90
CA SER A 353 -1.35 -0.11 -26.18
C SER A 353 -1.71 -1.32 -27.05
N LYS A 354 -0.74 -1.86 -27.81
CA LYS A 354 -0.91 -3.10 -28.57
C LYS A 354 -0.91 -4.35 -27.68
N MET A 355 -0.42 -4.25 -26.45
CA MET A 355 -0.35 -5.38 -25.51
C MET A 355 -1.67 -5.52 -24.76
N LYS A 356 -2.27 -6.72 -24.78
CA LYS A 356 -3.55 -7.00 -24.12
C LYS A 356 -3.35 -7.40 -22.65
N ASP A 357 -3.79 -6.55 -21.73
CA ASP A 357 -3.87 -6.86 -20.30
C ASP A 357 -5.04 -6.14 -19.63
N LYS A 358 -5.57 -6.70 -18.52
CA LYS A 358 -6.74 -6.13 -17.84
C LYS A 358 -6.47 -4.81 -17.11
N LEU A 359 -5.24 -4.59 -16.64
CA LEU A 359 -4.91 -3.47 -15.77
C LEU A 359 -4.46 -2.22 -16.54
N GLN A 360 -4.06 -2.37 -17.81
CA GLN A 360 -3.64 -1.28 -18.70
C GLN A 360 -2.56 -0.37 -18.07
N GLN A 361 -1.74 -0.93 -17.16
CA GLN A 361 -0.65 -0.21 -16.51
C GLN A 361 0.45 0.14 -17.52
N LEU A 362 0.99 1.35 -17.41
CA LEU A 362 1.91 1.92 -18.39
C LEU A 362 3.22 1.14 -18.49
N TRP A 363 3.67 0.49 -17.41
CA TRP A 363 4.95 -0.21 -17.36
C TRP A 363 4.75 -1.73 -17.25
N TRP A 364 5.60 -2.46 -17.97
CA TRP A 364 5.46 -3.89 -18.19
C TRP A 364 6.72 -4.65 -17.77
N ASN A 365 6.50 -5.80 -17.13
CA ASN A 365 7.54 -6.79 -16.92
C ASN A 365 7.47 -7.85 -18.03
N PHE A 366 8.38 -7.73 -19.01
CA PHE A 366 8.45 -8.65 -20.15
C PHE A 366 8.83 -10.09 -19.76
N ALA A 367 9.62 -10.30 -18.70
CA ALA A 367 9.98 -11.64 -18.26
C ALA A 367 8.80 -12.36 -17.61
N LYS A 368 8.03 -11.63 -16.78
CA LYS A 368 6.88 -12.18 -16.04
C LYS A 368 5.56 -12.05 -16.79
N GLN A 369 5.53 -11.40 -17.95
CA GLN A 369 4.34 -11.12 -18.76
C GLN A 369 3.18 -10.54 -17.93
N LYS A 370 3.50 -9.56 -17.08
CA LYS A 370 2.55 -8.89 -16.20
C LYS A 370 2.96 -7.44 -15.97
N PRO A 371 2.06 -6.60 -15.42
CA PRO A 371 2.42 -5.23 -15.06
C PRO A 371 3.60 -5.15 -14.10
N ALA A 372 4.44 -4.12 -14.29
CA ALA A 372 5.68 -3.96 -13.55
C ALA A 372 5.43 -3.56 -12.09
N THR A 373 6.11 -4.24 -11.16
CA THR A 373 6.13 -3.82 -9.74
C THR A 373 7.10 -2.66 -9.50
N SER A 374 7.11 -2.12 -8.27
CA SER A 374 8.09 -1.09 -7.88
C SER A 374 9.53 -1.58 -8.01
N ASP A 375 9.77 -2.86 -7.71
CA ASP A 375 11.09 -3.47 -7.83
C ASP A 375 11.45 -3.65 -9.31
N ASP A 376 10.52 -4.10 -10.14
CA ASP A 376 10.73 -4.24 -11.58
C ASP A 376 11.09 -2.88 -12.23
N CYS A 377 10.35 -1.81 -11.91
CA CYS A 377 10.66 -0.44 -12.35
C CYS A 377 12.05 0.01 -11.84
N SER A 378 12.37 -0.25 -10.57
CA SER A 378 13.68 0.07 -10.01
C SER A 378 14.81 -0.67 -10.73
N HIS A 379 14.61 -1.94 -11.10
CA HIS A 379 15.57 -2.73 -11.87
C HIS A 379 15.75 -2.22 -13.30
N ILE A 380 14.67 -1.84 -13.98
CA ILE A 380 14.72 -1.24 -15.33
C ILE A 380 15.57 0.04 -15.30
N LEU A 381 15.32 0.92 -14.33
CA LEU A 381 16.09 2.16 -14.17
C LEU A 381 17.54 1.88 -13.75
N LEU A 382 17.77 0.88 -12.92
CA LEU A 382 19.11 0.47 -12.53
C LEU A 382 19.92 0.04 -13.76
N ASP A 383 19.38 -0.84 -14.60
CA ASP A 383 20.05 -1.36 -15.79
C ASP A 383 20.47 -0.25 -16.76
N ILE A 384 19.57 0.69 -17.07
CA ILE A 384 19.91 1.81 -17.96
C ILE A 384 20.96 2.75 -17.33
N THR A 385 20.91 3.00 -16.02
CA THR A 385 21.94 3.82 -15.35
C THR A 385 23.30 3.13 -15.30
N ARG A 386 23.34 1.80 -15.13
CA ARG A 386 24.58 1.02 -15.20
C ARG A 386 25.21 1.10 -16.57
N LYS A 387 24.42 0.93 -17.63
CA LYS A 387 24.87 1.09 -19.01
C LYS A 387 25.35 2.51 -19.32
N ALA A 388 24.83 3.52 -18.62
CA ALA A 388 25.31 4.90 -18.68
C ALA A 388 26.59 5.17 -17.86
N GLY A 389 27.18 4.15 -17.22
CA GLY A 389 28.42 4.28 -16.45
C GLY A 389 28.24 4.75 -15.00
N VAL A 390 27.03 4.65 -14.43
CA VAL A 390 26.77 5.01 -13.04
C VAL A 390 27.30 3.93 -12.08
N PRO A 391 28.09 4.29 -11.04
CA PRO A 391 28.68 3.33 -10.10
C PRO A 391 27.70 2.41 -9.34
N ASP A 392 28.18 1.22 -8.97
CA ASP A 392 27.38 0.10 -8.47
C ASP A 392 26.61 0.30 -7.16
N PHE A 393 27.00 1.28 -6.36
CA PHE A 393 26.33 1.57 -5.09
C PHE A 393 25.08 2.46 -5.23
N TYR A 394 24.84 3.05 -6.41
CA TYR A 394 23.61 3.82 -6.68
C TYR A 394 22.45 2.91 -7.10
N THR A 395 21.22 3.24 -6.72
CA THR A 395 20.02 2.47 -7.10
C THR A 395 19.27 3.12 -8.27
N GLY A 396 18.34 2.44 -8.94
CA GLY A 396 17.55 3.02 -10.04
C GLY A 396 16.78 4.30 -9.64
N SER A 397 16.32 4.36 -8.39
CA SER A 397 15.70 5.57 -7.79
C SER A 397 16.65 6.76 -7.59
N SER A 398 17.95 6.61 -7.84
CA SER A 398 18.95 7.67 -7.71
C SER A 398 18.86 8.72 -8.82
N ILE A 399 18.22 8.43 -9.96
CA ILE A 399 17.97 9.43 -11.03
C ILE A 399 17.28 10.67 -10.45
N ARG A 400 16.30 10.47 -9.56
CA ARG A 400 15.61 11.57 -8.88
C ARG A 400 16.54 12.42 -8.02
N HIS A 401 17.51 11.79 -7.34
CA HIS A 401 18.51 12.48 -6.52
C HIS A 401 19.49 13.28 -7.39
N ALA A 402 19.98 12.66 -8.48
CA ALA A 402 20.86 13.29 -9.45
C ALA A 402 20.20 14.50 -10.12
N MET A 403 18.91 14.38 -10.48
CA MET A 403 18.11 15.48 -11.02
C MET A 403 18.00 16.64 -10.03
N MET A 404 17.62 16.38 -8.77
CA MET A 404 17.49 17.43 -7.76
C MET A 404 18.81 18.15 -7.52
N THR A 405 19.90 17.39 -7.41
CA THR A 405 21.26 17.92 -7.28
C THR A 405 21.61 18.80 -8.48
N ARG A 406 21.33 18.35 -9.71
CA ARG A 406 21.61 19.10 -10.93
C ARG A 406 20.80 20.41 -11.01
N LEU A 407 19.53 20.39 -10.61
CA LEU A 407 18.68 21.59 -10.57
C LEU A 407 19.22 22.62 -9.57
N ARG A 408 19.61 22.18 -8.36
CA ARG A 408 20.22 23.06 -7.35
C ARG A 408 21.55 23.62 -7.84
N ALA A 409 22.41 22.79 -8.43
CA ALA A 409 23.67 23.22 -9.04
C ALA A 409 23.47 24.17 -10.24
N ALA A 410 22.31 24.14 -10.89
CA ALA A 410 21.93 25.09 -11.95
C ALA A 410 21.38 26.43 -11.43
N GLY A 411 21.33 26.64 -10.10
CA GLY A 411 20.83 27.87 -9.49
C GLY A 411 19.34 27.88 -9.15
N ALA A 412 18.59 26.80 -9.41
CA ALA A 412 17.17 26.74 -9.02
C ALA A 412 17.04 26.80 -7.49
N SER A 413 16.14 27.64 -6.96
CA SER A 413 15.95 27.79 -5.51
C SER A 413 15.36 26.52 -4.86
N GLN A 414 15.53 26.39 -3.53
CA GLN A 414 14.96 25.25 -2.78
C GLN A 414 13.43 25.17 -2.97
N GLN A 415 12.73 26.31 -2.96
CA GLN A 415 11.27 26.36 -3.14
C GLN A 415 10.85 25.88 -4.53
N VAL A 416 11.57 26.28 -5.59
CA VAL A 416 11.30 25.85 -6.97
C VAL A 416 11.51 24.34 -7.10
N VAL A 417 12.62 23.81 -6.57
CA VAL A 417 12.89 22.36 -6.62
C VAL A 417 11.87 21.59 -5.75
N ASN A 418 11.48 22.12 -4.59
CA ASN A 418 10.43 21.52 -3.76
C ASN A 418 9.10 21.43 -4.50
N TYR A 419 8.67 22.53 -5.13
CA TYR A 419 7.46 22.57 -5.95
C TYR A 419 7.51 21.53 -7.07
N PHE A 420 8.58 21.55 -7.87
CA PHE A 420 8.79 20.61 -8.98
C PHE A 420 8.75 19.14 -8.53
N THR A 421 9.31 18.86 -7.35
CA THR A 421 9.42 17.50 -6.80
C THR A 421 8.30 17.11 -5.84
N ARG A 422 7.25 17.95 -5.77
CA ARG A 422 6.05 17.75 -4.94
C ARG A 422 6.35 17.57 -3.44
N HIS A 423 7.37 18.28 -2.93
CA HIS A 423 7.59 18.46 -1.50
C HIS A 423 6.86 19.72 -1.00
N ALA A 424 6.66 19.83 0.32
CA ALA A 424 6.17 21.08 0.90
C ALA A 424 7.16 22.22 0.57
N LEU A 425 6.65 23.41 0.22
CA LEU A 425 7.48 24.53 -0.26
C LEU A 425 8.59 24.91 0.71
N ASN A 426 8.30 24.90 2.01
CA ASN A 426 9.22 25.21 3.10
C ASN A 426 10.06 24.01 3.59
N SER A 427 9.96 22.85 2.93
CA SER A 427 10.68 21.64 3.34
C SER A 427 12.18 21.76 3.08
N THR A 428 13.00 21.47 4.08
CA THR A 428 14.47 21.37 3.93
C THR A 428 14.93 20.01 3.41
N VAL A 429 14.01 19.06 3.21
CA VAL A 429 14.31 17.66 2.86
C VAL A 429 15.19 17.52 1.62
N VAL A 430 14.97 18.32 0.57
CA VAL A 430 15.77 18.25 -0.67
C VAL A 430 17.23 18.56 -0.36
N ASP A 431 17.51 19.68 0.31
CA ASP A 431 18.88 20.10 0.61
C ASP A 431 19.51 19.21 1.70
N MET A 432 18.72 18.79 2.70
CA MET A 432 19.18 17.92 3.77
C MET A 432 19.49 16.48 3.34
N TYR A 433 18.86 15.94 2.29
CA TYR A 433 18.96 14.50 1.97
C TYR A 433 19.29 14.16 0.51
N TYR A 434 18.97 15.04 -0.45
CA TYR A 434 19.07 14.74 -1.88
C TYR A 434 20.16 15.54 -2.59
N ASN A 435 20.28 16.84 -2.31
CA ASN A 435 21.28 17.72 -2.91
C ASN A 435 22.66 17.37 -2.35
N ARG A 436 23.53 16.78 -3.16
CA ARG A 436 24.85 16.32 -2.75
C ARG A 436 25.93 16.78 -3.71
N PRO A 437 27.18 16.97 -3.24
CA PRO A 437 28.29 17.24 -4.14
C PRO A 437 28.37 16.20 -5.25
N ILE A 438 28.55 16.65 -6.49
CA ILE A 438 28.75 15.75 -7.62
C ILE A 438 30.08 15.03 -7.41
N ALA A 439 30.08 13.70 -7.48
CA ALA A 439 31.28 12.89 -7.41
C ALA A 439 32.20 13.28 -8.57
N ARG A 440 33.39 13.79 -8.26
CA ARG A 440 34.43 14.14 -9.22
C ARG A 440 35.56 13.14 -9.09
N ASP A 441 36.10 12.74 -10.23
CA ASP A 441 37.37 12.02 -10.27
C ASP A 441 38.49 13.06 -10.14
N LEU A 442 38.90 13.34 -8.91
CA LEU A 442 39.95 14.33 -8.62
C LEU A 442 41.30 13.91 -9.22
N SER A 443 41.50 12.63 -9.55
CA SER A 443 42.75 12.18 -10.17
C SER A 443 42.96 12.76 -11.57
N LYS A 444 41.88 13.11 -12.29
CA LYS A 444 41.97 13.79 -13.59
C LYS A 444 42.53 15.20 -13.48
N LEU A 445 42.23 15.89 -12.38
CA LEU A 445 42.80 17.22 -12.09
C LEU A 445 44.30 17.16 -11.80
N LEU A 446 44.86 15.99 -11.50
CA LEU A 446 46.29 15.79 -11.30
C LEU A 446 47.04 15.56 -12.62
N ILE A 447 46.32 15.21 -13.70
CA ILE A 447 46.89 14.87 -15.02
C ILE A 447 46.71 16.02 -16.02
N GLU A 448 45.75 16.92 -15.78
CA GLU A 448 45.68 18.21 -16.49
C GLU A 448 46.87 19.07 -16.07
N ILE A 449 47.95 19.02 -16.86
CA ILE A 449 49.04 19.99 -16.79
C ILE A 449 48.46 21.32 -17.28
N ASP A 450 48.51 22.35 -16.45
CA ASP A 450 48.13 23.71 -16.82
C ASP A 450 48.86 24.11 -18.12
N GLN A 451 48.11 24.27 -19.22
CA GLN A 451 48.60 24.82 -20.49
C GLN A 451 48.35 26.32 -20.58
#